data_AF-A0A317Z7V0-F1
#
_entry.id   AF-A0A317Z7V0-F1
#
_cell.length_a   1.000
_cell.length_b   1.000
_cell.length_c   1.000
_cell.angle_alpha   90.00
_cell.angle_beta   90.00
_cell.angle_gamma   90.00
#
_symmetry.space_group_name_H-M   'P 1'
#
loop_
_entity.id
_entity.type
_entity.pdbx_description
1 polymer ?
#
loop_
_entity_poly.entity_id
_entity_poly.type
_entity_poly.pdbx_seq_one_letter_code
_entity_poly.pdbx_strand_id
1 'polypeptide(L)'
;MYKKLFISGVVTSMLMVGVAQAANEFKPKEEIFIQGADLNNNQLVETKEKLGVGNNVTTYKVTNTDVIEYTGTEYDFIHSSALIKPKRFTSGVDVEIETPENITRITREQYMNAAITSGIQDATIKIASVDQVTGEGALTGIYKAYATQGHRLNAQDIQNANQEMNHLARISENHQNKDGYSDEALNEAVAEMKAQIAEAKAS
;
A
#
# COMPACT_ATOMS: atom_id res chain seq x y z
N MET A 1 -40.81 2.13 -32.21
CA MET A 1 -40.89 1.02 -31.23
C MET A 1 -39.49 0.45 -31.04
N TYR A 2 -38.70 1.03 -30.14
CA TYR A 2 -37.39 0.50 -29.74
C TYR A 2 -37.39 0.27 -28.23
N LYS A 3 -36.96 -0.94 -27.86
CA LYS A 3 -37.09 -1.55 -26.53
C LYS A 3 -36.13 -0.91 -25.52
N LYS A 4 -36.60 -0.88 -24.28
CA LYS A 4 -35.90 -0.51 -23.05
C LYS A 4 -34.61 -1.34 -22.86
N LEU A 5 -33.54 -0.70 -22.38
CA LEU A 5 -32.61 -1.34 -21.45
C LEU A 5 -32.46 -0.41 -20.22
N PHE A 6 -33.20 -0.74 -19.16
CA PHE A 6 -32.88 -0.28 -17.82
C PHE A 6 -31.73 -1.15 -17.34
N ILE A 7 -30.51 -0.62 -17.28
CA ILE A 7 -29.45 -1.22 -16.47
C ILE A 7 -29.70 -0.74 -15.04
N SER A 8 -30.54 -1.52 -14.35
CA SER A 8 -30.71 -1.51 -12.91
C SER A 8 -29.43 -2.05 -12.27
N GLY A 9 -28.92 -1.34 -11.26
CA GLY A 9 -27.88 -1.86 -10.37
C GLY A 9 -26.59 -1.07 -10.33
N VAL A 10 -26.64 0.26 -10.24
CA VAL A 10 -25.52 0.99 -9.61
C VAL A 10 -25.64 0.70 -8.12
N VAL A 11 -24.86 -0.26 -7.63
CA VAL A 11 -24.55 -0.31 -6.20
C VAL A 11 -23.70 0.92 -5.95
N THR A 12 -24.34 2.04 -5.63
CA THR A 12 -23.66 3.22 -5.09
C THR A 12 -23.19 2.84 -3.69
N SER A 13 -22.14 2.03 -3.60
CA SER A 13 -21.32 1.96 -2.41
C SER A 13 -20.65 3.33 -2.32
N MET A 14 -21.31 4.23 -1.60
CA MET A 14 -20.84 5.56 -1.30
C MET A 14 -19.47 5.37 -0.63
N LEU A 15 -18.39 5.55 -1.40
CA LEU A 15 -17.04 5.64 -0.87
C LEU A 15 -17.09 6.79 0.12
N MET A 16 -17.12 6.45 1.40
CA MET A 16 -16.94 7.40 2.49
C MET A 16 -15.51 7.90 2.33
N VAL A 17 -15.33 8.95 1.54
CA VAL A 17 -14.09 9.71 1.48
C VAL A 17 -13.94 10.34 2.86
N GLY A 18 -13.18 9.65 3.71
CA GLY A 18 -12.51 10.29 4.82
C GLY A 18 -11.74 11.45 4.23
N VAL A 19 -12.05 12.66 4.67
CA VAL A 19 -11.17 13.80 4.39
C VAL A 19 -9.88 13.42 5.10
N ALA A 20 -8.90 12.92 4.35
CA ALA A 20 -7.58 12.65 4.89
C ALA A 20 -7.11 13.97 5.50
N GLN A 21 -7.16 14.07 6.83
CA GLN A 21 -6.35 15.07 7.52
C GLN A 21 -4.93 14.80 7.05
N ALA A 22 -4.27 15.83 6.51
CA ALA A 22 -2.90 15.71 6.07
C ALA A 22 -2.11 15.00 7.17
N ALA A 23 -1.68 13.77 6.88
CA ALA A 23 -0.88 12.99 7.80
C ALA A 23 0.34 13.86 8.15
N ASN A 24 0.60 14.10 9.44
CA ASN A 24 1.78 14.83 9.89
C ASN A 24 3.02 14.24 9.21
N GLU A 25 3.78 15.05 8.46
CA GLU A 25 4.93 14.56 7.70
C GLU A 25 5.89 13.75 8.58
N PHE A 26 6.26 12.56 8.10
CA PHE A 26 7.23 11.69 8.75
C PHE A 26 8.44 11.51 7.84
N LYS A 27 9.54 12.13 8.25
CA LYS A 27 10.86 11.94 7.65
C LYS A 27 11.63 10.96 8.53
N PRO A 28 11.83 9.70 8.11
CA PRO A 28 12.58 8.74 8.89
C PRO A 28 13.99 9.30 9.17
N LYS A 29 14.50 9.08 10.38
CA LYS A 29 15.86 9.50 10.77
C LYS A 29 16.87 8.37 10.72
N GLU A 30 16.36 7.14 10.77
CA GLU A 30 17.11 5.89 10.78
C GLU A 30 16.41 4.89 9.85
N GLU A 31 17.09 3.79 9.56
CA GLU A 31 16.51 2.72 8.77
C GLU A 31 15.43 1.98 9.58
N ILE A 32 14.34 1.63 8.91
CA ILE A 32 13.24 0.86 9.50
C ILE A 32 13.06 -0.42 8.69
N PHE A 33 13.22 -1.56 9.35
CA PHE A 33 12.98 -2.88 8.77
C PHE A 33 11.59 -3.37 9.16
N ILE A 34 10.76 -3.59 8.16
CA ILE A 34 9.45 -4.21 8.27
C ILE A 34 9.67 -5.71 8.03
N GLN A 35 9.46 -6.50 9.07
CA GLN A 35 9.64 -7.95 9.06
C GLN A 35 8.29 -8.66 8.92
N GLY A 36 8.15 -9.48 7.87
CA GLY A 36 7.06 -10.46 7.78
C GLY A 36 7.10 -11.44 8.95
N ALA A 37 5.96 -11.64 9.62
CA ALA A 37 5.94 -12.34 10.89
C ALA A 37 6.31 -13.81 10.85
N ASP A 38 6.08 -14.44 9.71
CA ASP A 38 6.12 -15.90 9.53
C ASP A 38 7.43 -16.38 8.89
N LEU A 39 8.35 -15.45 8.58
CA LEU A 39 9.70 -15.77 8.15
C LEU A 39 10.41 -16.62 9.22
N ASN A 40 10.87 -17.81 8.82
CA ASN A 40 11.81 -18.58 9.63
C ASN A 40 13.21 -17.94 9.64
N ASN A 41 14.13 -18.44 10.46
CA ASN A 41 15.46 -17.84 10.62
C ASN A 41 16.25 -17.74 9.30
N ASN A 42 16.19 -18.75 8.45
CA ASN A 42 16.93 -18.74 7.17
C ASN A 42 16.29 -17.74 6.21
N GLN A 43 14.97 -17.76 6.09
CA GLN A 43 14.21 -16.82 5.27
C GLN A 43 14.41 -15.37 5.73
N LEU A 44 14.50 -15.12 7.04
CA LEU A 44 14.76 -13.80 7.60
C LEU A 44 16.16 -13.29 7.21
N VAL A 45 17.18 -14.14 7.30
CA VAL A 45 18.55 -13.78 6.89
C VAL A 45 18.58 -13.45 5.41
N GLU A 46 18.04 -14.32 4.55
CA GLU A 46 17.99 -14.10 3.11
C GLU A 46 17.20 -12.83 2.74
N THR A 47 16.06 -12.60 3.39
CA THR A 47 15.26 -11.38 3.20
C THR A 47 16.05 -10.13 3.56
N LYS A 48 16.77 -10.15 4.68
CA LYS A 48 17.63 -9.03 5.11
C LYS A 48 18.77 -8.78 4.15
N GLU A 49 19.38 -9.82 3.60
CA GLU A 49 20.43 -9.72 2.58
C GLU A 49 19.92 -9.08 1.29
N LYS A 50 18.79 -9.57 0.77
CA LYS A 50 18.13 -9.03 -0.44
C LYS A 50 17.76 -7.55 -0.26
N LEU A 51 17.30 -7.16 0.93
CA LEU A 51 16.93 -5.78 1.25
C LEU A 51 18.13 -4.89 1.61
N GLY A 52 19.32 -5.48 1.85
CA GLY A 52 20.49 -4.74 2.33
C GLY A 52 20.32 -4.15 3.73
N VAL A 53 19.66 -4.88 4.63
CA VAL A 53 19.39 -4.44 6.01
C VAL A 53 20.68 -4.40 6.83
N GLY A 54 20.98 -3.24 7.43
CA GLY A 54 22.14 -3.06 8.30
C GLY A 54 21.95 -3.60 9.72
N ASN A 55 23.00 -3.48 10.54
CA ASN A 55 23.04 -3.99 11.91
C ASN A 55 22.24 -3.15 12.93
N ASN A 56 22.00 -1.87 12.64
CA ASN A 56 21.32 -0.96 13.56
C ASN A 56 20.07 -0.40 12.87
N VAL A 57 18.99 -1.18 12.95
CA VAL A 57 17.72 -0.91 12.27
C VAL A 57 16.56 -1.06 13.25
N THR A 58 15.62 -0.12 13.22
CA THR A 58 14.39 -0.26 13.98
C THR A 58 13.51 -1.30 13.28
N THR A 59 13.11 -2.35 14.00
CA THR A 59 12.35 -3.46 13.40
C THR A 59 10.89 -3.46 13.84
N TYR A 60 9.98 -3.50 12.87
CA TYR A 60 8.55 -3.72 13.10
C TYR A 60 8.12 -5.05 12.50
N LYS A 61 7.53 -5.92 13.33
CA LYS A 61 6.96 -7.19 12.88
C LYS A 61 5.53 -6.98 12.39
N VAL A 62 5.21 -7.50 11.21
CA VAL A 62 3.88 -7.47 10.60
C VAL A 62 3.28 -8.87 10.62
N THR A 63 2.23 -9.04 11.40
CA THR A 63 1.49 -10.28 11.59
C THR A 63 0.27 -10.34 10.67
N ASN A 64 -0.34 -11.52 10.60
CA ASN A 64 -1.62 -11.69 9.93
C ASN A 64 -2.70 -10.76 10.50
N THR A 65 -2.75 -10.60 11.83
CA THR A 65 -3.69 -9.68 12.49
C THR A 65 -3.51 -8.24 12.02
N ASP A 66 -2.26 -7.79 11.86
CA ASP A 66 -2.00 -6.48 11.26
C ASP A 66 -2.51 -6.43 9.82
N VAL A 67 -2.27 -7.47 9.01
CA VAL A 67 -2.74 -7.48 7.61
C VAL A 67 -4.26 -7.47 7.54
N ILE A 68 -4.97 -8.20 8.39
CA ILE A 68 -6.44 -8.19 8.47
C ILE A 68 -6.94 -6.81 8.89
N GLU A 69 -6.34 -6.18 9.89
CA GLU A 69 -6.75 -4.85 10.37
C GLU A 69 -6.69 -3.81 9.24
N TYR A 70 -5.63 -3.86 8.42
CA TYR A 70 -5.36 -2.87 7.39
C TYR A 70 -6.05 -3.22 6.07
N THR A 71 -6.10 -4.49 5.67
CA THR A 71 -6.55 -4.93 4.33
C THR A 71 -7.90 -5.66 4.33
N GLY A 72 -8.39 -6.10 5.50
CA GLY A 72 -9.58 -6.93 5.62
C GLY A 72 -9.42 -8.36 5.08
N THR A 73 -8.20 -8.75 4.69
CA THR A 73 -7.91 -10.06 4.08
C THR A 73 -6.96 -10.85 4.96
N GLU A 74 -7.25 -12.13 5.11
CA GLU A 74 -6.39 -13.11 5.79
C GLU A 74 -5.55 -13.86 4.76
N TYR A 75 -4.31 -14.15 5.12
CA TYR A 75 -3.35 -14.92 4.31
C TYR A 75 -2.85 -16.13 5.09
N ASP A 76 -2.22 -17.10 4.44
CA ASP A 76 -1.66 -18.25 5.17
C ASP A 76 -0.35 -17.89 5.89
N PHE A 77 0.42 -16.97 5.33
CA PHE A 77 1.72 -16.54 5.85
C PHE A 77 2.07 -15.13 5.38
N ILE A 78 2.79 -14.39 6.23
CA ILE A 78 3.29 -13.04 5.93
C ILE A 78 4.82 -13.08 5.80
N HIS A 79 5.31 -13.19 4.56
CA HIS A 79 6.77 -13.21 4.26
C HIS A 79 7.29 -11.91 3.62
N SER A 80 6.46 -11.22 2.82
CA SER A 80 6.86 -9.95 2.19
C SER A 80 7.29 -8.94 3.26
N SER A 81 8.46 -8.35 3.05
CA SER A 81 9.14 -7.46 3.99
C SER A 81 9.61 -6.19 3.28
N ALA A 82 9.91 -5.15 4.04
CA ALA A 82 10.37 -3.89 3.49
C ALA A 82 11.51 -3.26 4.31
N LEU A 83 12.34 -2.46 3.67
CA LEU A 83 13.32 -1.59 4.31
C LEU A 83 13.05 -0.15 3.89
N ILE A 84 12.74 0.71 4.86
CA ILE A 84 12.59 2.15 4.65
C ILE A 84 13.93 2.81 5.02
N LYS A 85 14.57 3.45 4.05
CA LYS A 85 15.83 4.18 4.22
C LYS A 85 15.60 5.68 4.07
N PRO A 86 16.13 6.52 4.98
CA PRO A 86 16.03 7.96 4.82
C PRO A 86 16.90 8.48 3.67
N LYS A 87 16.36 9.40 2.87
CA LYS A 87 17.10 10.18 1.89
C LYS A 87 17.65 11.44 2.54
N ARG A 88 18.88 11.81 2.19
CA ARG A 88 19.53 13.03 2.71
C ARG A 88 19.59 14.19 1.73
N PHE A 89 19.55 13.90 0.43
CA PHE A 89 19.89 14.87 -0.62
C PHE A 89 18.79 15.05 -1.67
N THR A 90 17.75 14.22 -1.65
CA THR A 90 16.68 14.18 -2.63
C THR A 90 15.35 14.11 -1.92
N SER A 91 14.35 14.82 -2.44
CA SER A 91 13.01 14.80 -1.87
C SER A 91 12.14 13.69 -2.45
N GLY A 92 11.07 13.35 -1.74
CA GLY A 92 10.04 12.40 -2.19
C GLY A 92 10.36 10.94 -1.87
N VAL A 93 9.43 10.05 -2.28
CA VAL A 93 9.50 8.60 -2.00
C VAL A 93 9.89 7.85 -3.26
N ASP A 94 10.95 7.03 -3.18
CA ASP A 94 11.25 6.03 -4.21
C ASP A 94 10.92 4.64 -3.69
N VAL A 95 10.45 3.76 -4.58
CA VAL A 95 10.16 2.37 -4.26
C VAL A 95 10.89 1.43 -5.21
N GLU A 96 11.56 0.43 -4.66
CA GLU A 96 12.27 -0.64 -5.37
C GLU A 96 11.73 -1.99 -4.91
N ILE A 97 11.32 -2.84 -5.85
CA ILE A 97 11.00 -4.25 -5.55
C ILE A 97 12.23 -5.07 -5.94
N GLU A 98 12.95 -5.58 -4.94
CA GLU A 98 14.22 -6.31 -5.11
C GLU A 98 14.02 -7.73 -5.65
N THR A 99 12.82 -8.27 -5.47
CA THR A 99 12.42 -9.62 -5.93
C THR A 99 11.07 -9.56 -6.65
N PRO A 100 11.00 -8.89 -7.82
CA PRO A 100 9.74 -8.70 -8.54
C PRO A 100 9.07 -10.03 -8.94
N GLU A 101 9.84 -11.10 -9.11
CA GLU A 101 9.36 -12.46 -9.37
C GLU A 101 8.56 -13.08 -8.21
N ASN A 102 8.74 -12.55 -7.00
CA ASN A 102 8.15 -13.06 -5.76
C ASN A 102 7.01 -12.17 -5.22
N ILE A 103 6.78 -10.99 -5.81
CA ILE A 103 5.66 -10.10 -5.45
C ILE A 103 4.68 -10.08 -6.62
N THR A 104 3.57 -10.82 -6.49
CA THR A 104 2.71 -11.17 -7.62
C THR A 104 1.54 -10.23 -7.86
N ARG A 105 1.21 -9.37 -6.88
CA ARG A 105 -0.02 -8.56 -6.91
C ARG A 105 0.22 -7.09 -6.61
N ILE A 106 0.93 -6.77 -5.52
CA ILE A 106 1.14 -5.38 -5.13
C ILE A 106 2.23 -4.73 -5.99
N THR A 107 1.89 -3.61 -6.63
CA THR A 107 2.81 -2.89 -7.53
C THR A 107 3.67 -1.88 -6.78
N ARG A 108 4.73 -1.39 -7.43
CA ARG A 108 5.60 -0.33 -6.92
C ARG A 108 4.79 0.93 -6.56
N GLU A 109 3.86 1.30 -7.44
CA GLU A 109 3.04 2.50 -7.33
C GLU A 109 2.09 2.39 -6.13
N GLN A 110 1.59 1.19 -5.82
CA GLN A 110 0.76 0.95 -4.63
C GLN A 110 1.57 1.10 -3.33
N TYR A 111 2.79 0.58 -3.27
CA TYR A 111 3.67 0.83 -2.12
C TYR A 111 4.04 2.31 -1.97
N MET A 112 4.30 3.00 -3.07
CA MET A 112 4.60 4.43 -3.08
C MET A 112 3.40 5.25 -2.56
N ASN A 113 2.20 4.93 -3.04
CA ASN A 113 0.97 5.57 -2.57
C ASN A 113 0.73 5.32 -1.09
N ALA A 114 0.90 4.08 -0.62
CA ALA A 114 0.79 3.76 0.80
C ALA A 114 1.76 4.59 1.66
N ALA A 115 2.99 4.78 1.20
CA ALA A 115 3.98 5.60 1.88
C ALA A 115 3.55 7.08 1.93
N ILE A 116 3.10 7.64 0.81
CA ILE A 116 2.60 9.03 0.72
C ILE A 116 1.37 9.23 1.61
N THR A 117 0.40 8.30 1.56
CA THR A 117 -0.80 8.31 2.43
C THR A 117 -0.41 8.21 3.91
N SER A 118 0.63 7.43 4.20
CA SER A 118 1.21 7.35 5.53
C SER A 118 2.05 8.57 5.88
N GLY A 119 2.13 9.63 5.06
CA GLY A 119 2.94 10.81 5.36
C GLY A 119 4.45 10.58 5.34
N ILE A 120 4.93 9.42 4.87
CA ILE A 120 6.37 9.15 4.69
C ILE A 120 6.89 10.10 3.61
N GLN A 121 7.97 10.80 3.93
CA GLN A 121 8.66 11.68 3.00
C GLN A 121 10.16 11.39 2.99
N ASP A 122 10.80 11.76 1.88
CA ASP A 122 12.25 11.73 1.71
C ASP A 122 12.83 10.35 2.10
N ALA A 123 12.28 9.29 1.51
CA ALA A 123 12.67 7.91 1.78
C ALA A 123 12.82 7.07 0.51
N THR A 124 13.69 6.06 0.58
CA THR A 124 13.74 4.95 -0.37
C THR A 124 13.19 3.71 0.33
N ILE A 125 12.20 3.06 -0.27
CA ILE A 125 11.57 1.86 0.26
C ILE A 125 11.94 0.69 -0.63
N LYS A 126 12.64 -0.29 -0.07
CA LYS A 126 12.95 -1.56 -0.75
C LYS A 126 11.98 -2.62 -0.29
N ILE A 127 11.49 -3.46 -1.20
CA ILE A 127 10.53 -4.53 -0.93
C ILE A 127 11.12 -5.86 -1.38
N ALA A 128 10.99 -6.90 -0.57
CA ALA A 128 11.42 -8.25 -0.95
C ALA A 128 10.56 -9.35 -0.32
N SER A 129 10.53 -10.50 -0.99
CA SER A 129 10.10 -11.78 -0.44
C SER A 129 11.02 -12.90 -0.92
N VAL A 130 11.18 -13.93 -0.11
CA VAL A 130 11.99 -15.13 -0.44
C VAL A 130 11.21 -16.16 -1.24
N ASP A 131 9.88 -16.09 -1.21
CA ASP A 131 8.95 -16.93 -1.95
C ASP A 131 7.80 -16.09 -2.54
N GLN A 132 7.05 -16.69 -3.46
CA GLN A 132 5.93 -16.03 -4.13
C GLN A 132 4.81 -15.70 -3.15
N VAL A 133 4.54 -14.41 -3.02
CA VAL A 133 3.47 -13.82 -2.22
C VAL A 133 2.84 -12.66 -2.97
N THR A 134 1.67 -12.23 -2.49
CA THR A 134 0.94 -11.11 -3.09
C THR A 134 1.52 -9.74 -2.70
N GLY A 135 2.12 -9.59 -1.50
CA GLY A 135 2.93 -8.43 -1.11
C GLY A 135 2.39 -7.54 0.04
N GLU A 136 1.26 -7.91 0.65
CA GLU A 136 0.50 -7.10 1.61
C GLU A 136 1.19 -6.95 2.96
N GLY A 137 2.04 -7.90 3.36
CA GLY A 137 2.82 -7.79 4.59
C GLY A 137 3.72 -6.55 4.58
N ALA A 138 4.41 -6.32 3.46
CA ALA A 138 5.24 -5.15 3.28
C ALA A 138 4.41 -3.85 3.26
N LEU A 139 3.25 -3.89 2.58
CA LEU A 139 2.34 -2.75 2.46
C LEU A 139 1.77 -2.33 3.83
N THR A 140 1.23 -3.28 4.58
CA THR A 140 0.73 -3.08 5.95
C THR A 140 1.84 -2.55 6.85
N GLY A 141 3.06 -3.05 6.69
CA GLY A 141 4.20 -2.55 7.43
C GLY A 141 4.54 -1.09 7.18
N ILE A 142 4.37 -0.59 5.95
CA ILE A 142 4.57 0.82 5.62
C ILE A 142 3.60 1.69 6.43
N TYR A 143 2.32 1.31 6.49
CA TYR A 143 1.34 2.02 7.32
C TYR A 143 1.66 1.90 8.83
N LYS A 144 2.04 0.71 9.29
CA LYS A 144 2.36 0.44 10.69
C LYS A 144 3.61 1.19 11.17
N ALA A 145 4.64 1.29 10.34
CA ALA A 145 5.87 2.02 10.65
C ALA A 145 5.60 3.51 10.94
N TYR A 146 4.62 4.10 10.27
CA TYR A 146 4.19 5.46 10.56
C TYR A 146 3.36 5.56 11.84
N ALA A 147 2.37 4.68 12.02
CA ALA A 147 1.48 4.69 13.19
C ALA A 147 2.24 4.55 14.52
N THR A 148 3.33 3.77 14.52
CA THR A 148 4.15 3.50 15.71
C THR A 148 5.09 4.65 16.09
N GLN A 149 5.30 5.64 15.22
CA GLN A 149 6.16 6.80 15.47
C GLN A 149 5.41 7.98 16.13
N GLY A 150 4.24 7.72 16.73
CA GLY A 150 3.44 8.72 17.44
C GLY A 150 2.53 9.54 16.52
N HIS A 151 2.51 9.22 15.22
CA HIS A 151 1.60 9.82 14.28
C HIS A 151 0.29 9.02 14.25
N ARG A 152 -0.83 9.69 14.52
CA ARG A 152 -2.16 9.07 14.40
C ARG A 152 -2.61 9.18 12.94
N LEU A 153 -2.50 8.11 12.18
CA LEU A 153 -3.45 7.90 11.08
C LEU A 153 -4.79 7.53 11.72
N ASN A 154 -5.87 8.08 11.21
CA ASN A 154 -7.18 7.55 11.54
C ASN A 154 -7.25 6.12 10.96
N ALA A 155 -7.44 5.12 11.82
CA ALA A 155 -7.57 3.73 11.39
C ALA A 155 -8.65 3.56 10.31
N GLN A 156 -9.71 4.38 10.36
CA GLN A 156 -10.73 4.41 9.33
C GLN A 156 -10.20 4.91 7.97
N ASP A 157 -9.31 5.91 7.95
CA ASP A 157 -8.76 6.45 6.69
C ASP A 157 -7.79 5.45 6.06
N ILE A 158 -7.02 4.72 6.87
CA ILE A 158 -6.21 3.59 6.43
C ILE A 158 -7.09 2.49 5.83
N GLN A 159 -8.15 2.09 6.53
CA GLN A 159 -9.06 1.05 6.04
C GLN A 159 -9.72 1.49 4.73
N ASN A 160 -10.13 2.75 4.62
CA ASN A 160 -10.69 3.29 3.39
C ASN A 160 -9.68 3.27 2.25
N ALA A 161 -8.43 3.69 2.49
CA ALA A 161 -7.36 3.68 1.47
C ALA A 161 -7.01 2.25 1.01
N ASN A 162 -6.99 1.28 1.93
CA ASN A 162 -6.74 -0.11 1.61
C ASN A 162 -7.92 -0.80 0.92
N GLN A 163 -9.15 -0.50 1.33
CA GLN A 163 -10.35 -0.95 0.62
C GLN A 163 -10.33 -0.42 -0.81
N GLU A 164 -10.06 0.88 -0.98
CA GLU A 164 -9.89 1.50 -2.29
C GLU A 164 -8.82 0.77 -3.10
N MET A 165 -7.61 0.58 -2.55
CA MET A 165 -6.53 -0.12 -3.23
C MET A 165 -6.89 -1.57 -3.60
N ASN A 166 -7.54 -2.33 -2.70
CA ASN A 166 -8.01 -3.68 -2.98
C ASN A 166 -9.08 -3.70 -4.07
N HIS A 167 -9.97 -2.70 -4.10
CA HIS A 167 -10.93 -2.55 -5.19
C HIS A 167 -10.23 -2.24 -6.51
N LEU A 168 -9.25 -1.34 -6.53
CA LEU A 168 -8.49 -1.01 -7.72
C LEU A 168 -7.67 -2.19 -8.23
N ALA A 169 -7.00 -2.94 -7.33
CA ALA A 169 -6.28 -4.15 -7.68
C ALA A 169 -7.21 -5.22 -8.26
N ARG A 170 -8.37 -5.44 -7.64
CA ARG A 170 -9.39 -6.36 -8.20
C ARG A 170 -9.93 -5.88 -9.54
N ILE A 171 -10.12 -4.58 -9.74
CA ILE A 171 -10.53 -4.05 -11.05
C ILE A 171 -9.45 -4.34 -12.07
N SER A 172 -8.18 -4.08 -11.75
CA SER A 172 -7.04 -4.38 -12.62
C SER A 172 -6.95 -5.86 -12.97
N GLU A 173 -6.93 -6.74 -11.98
CA GLU A 173 -6.96 -8.20 -12.16
C GLU A 173 -8.11 -8.66 -13.07
N ASN A 174 -9.33 -8.16 -12.87
CA ASN A 174 -10.51 -8.52 -13.66
C ASN A 174 -10.53 -7.94 -15.09
N HIS A 175 -9.65 -6.99 -15.39
CA HIS A 175 -9.60 -6.27 -16.66
C HIS A 175 -8.25 -6.35 -17.35
N GLN A 176 -7.32 -7.16 -16.82
CA GLN A 176 -6.05 -7.46 -17.48
C GLN A 176 -6.29 -7.94 -18.93
N ASN A 177 -5.60 -7.32 -19.88
CA ASN A 177 -5.67 -7.60 -21.32
C ASN A 177 -7.02 -7.29 -22.01
N LYS A 178 -7.88 -6.46 -21.42
CA LYS A 178 -9.05 -5.91 -22.12
C LYS A 178 -8.65 -4.67 -22.93
N ASP A 179 -9.05 -4.64 -24.20
CA ASP A 179 -8.87 -3.45 -25.06
C ASP A 179 -9.50 -2.20 -24.42
N GLY A 180 -8.70 -1.15 -24.29
CA GLY A 180 -9.11 0.13 -23.70
C GLY A 180 -9.00 0.23 -22.17
N TYR A 181 -8.50 -0.81 -21.49
CA TYR A 181 -8.16 -0.75 -20.08
C TYR A 181 -6.68 -0.42 -19.86
N SER A 182 -6.40 0.55 -18.98
CA SER A 182 -5.07 0.74 -18.39
C SER A 182 -5.18 1.12 -16.92
N ASP A 183 -4.17 0.76 -16.13
CA ASP A 183 -4.08 1.15 -14.72
C ASP A 183 -3.97 2.68 -14.59
N GLU A 184 -3.35 3.34 -15.57
CA GLU A 184 -3.25 4.80 -15.64
C GLU A 184 -4.63 5.46 -15.77
N ALA A 185 -5.47 4.96 -16.69
CA ALA A 185 -6.81 5.51 -16.91
C ALA A 185 -7.73 5.27 -15.70
N LEU A 186 -7.57 4.12 -15.04
CA LEU A 186 -8.28 3.83 -13.80
C LEU A 186 -7.88 4.81 -12.69
N ASN A 187 -6.58 5.05 -12.51
CA ASN A 187 -6.08 5.97 -11.48
C ASN A 187 -6.48 7.43 -11.77
N GLU A 188 -6.48 7.86 -13.03
CA GLU A 188 -6.94 9.18 -13.44
C GLU A 188 -8.43 9.38 -13.14
N ALA A 189 -9.27 8.41 -13.48
CA ALA A 189 -10.71 8.45 -13.18
C ALA A 189 -10.97 8.53 -11.66
N VAL A 190 -10.19 7.80 -10.85
CA VAL A 190 -10.28 7.84 -9.39
C VAL A 190 -9.87 9.20 -8.84
N ALA A 191 -8.80 9.80 -9.37
CA ALA A 191 -8.35 11.12 -8.97
C ALA A 191 -9.39 12.20 -9.32
N GLU A 192 -9.98 12.14 -10.51
CA GLU A 192 -11.03 13.07 -10.94
C GLU A 192 -12.29 12.95 -10.07
N MET A 193 -12.74 11.72 -9.77
CA MET A 193 -13.85 11.49 -8.85
C MET A 193 -13.58 12.08 -7.46
N LYS A 194 -12.36 11.93 -6.94
CA LYS A 194 -11.96 12.52 -5.65
C LYS A 194 -11.98 14.04 -5.67
N ALA A 195 -11.52 14.65 -6.76
CA ALA A 195 -11.55 16.10 -6.93
C ALA A 195 -12.99 16.63 -6.95
N GLN A 196 -13.89 16.00 -7.70
CA GLN A 196 -15.31 16.37 -7.76
C GLN A 196 -16.01 16.23 -6.40
N ILE A 197 -15.71 15.17 -5.64
CA ILE A 197 -16.26 14.98 -4.29
C ILE A 197 -15.74 16.06 -3.33
N ALA A 198 -14.47 16.45 -3.44
CA ALA A 198 -13.89 17.51 -2.61
C ALA A 198 -14.53 18.87 -2.90
N GLU A 199 -14.73 19.23 -4.18
CA GLU A 199 -15.45 20.45 -4.58
C GLU A 199 -16.89 20.47 -4.06
N ALA A 200 -17.61 19.35 -4.17
CA ALA A 200 -18.98 19.23 -3.68
C ALA A 200 -19.11 19.35 -2.16
N LYS A 201 -18.09 18.95 -1.39
CA LYS A 201 -18.06 19.12 0.09
C LYS A 201 -17.65 20.53 0.53
N ALA A 202 -16.99 21.30 -0.33
CA ALA A 202 -16.59 22.67 -0.07
C ALA A 202 -17.67 23.71 -0.43
N SER A 203 -18.75 23.26 -1.08
CA SER A 203 -19.89 24.05 -1.55
C SER A 203 -21.07 23.97 -0.58
#